data_AF-A0A7X9M656-F1
#
_entry.id   AF-A0A7X9M656-F1
#
_cell.length_a   1.000
_cell.length_b   1.000
_cell.length_c   1.000
_cell.angle_alpha   90.00
_cell.angle_beta   90.00
_cell.angle_gamma   90.00
#
_symmetry.space_group_name_H-M   'P 1'
#
loop_
_entity.id
_entity.type
_entity.pdbx_description
1 polymer ?
#
loop_
_entity_poly.entity_id
_entity_poly.type
_entity_poly.pdbx_seq_one_letter_code
_entity_poly.pdbx_strand_id
1 'polypeptide(L)'
;MVDFQSRVKGHLGDYKKNTLLISQPGTYLYKKGDTVFEKEYDYILPRELANLNLLEKYRNDFNESDYKENITFHKYFHHLNSSQAVCINFFYPLIKEQQLDKLLKILSIKDIVNYNSDDIVFEKKSMLEKENERKTNFDFFMKLGSGVKLHFEIKYSETEFGKQKEDPEHIRKFEKTYFPILKDHPAIKEDYKNLEVFLRNYQAMRNLLHIAEDSYVIFLYPNENIKIREEALAARKEILENGWKDKFILLTWEDLVHQLSVLLKSKELINYYKEFNRKYLDL
;
A
#
# COMPACT_ATOMS: atom_id res chain seq x y z
N MET A 1 5.80 27.36 0.57
CA MET A 1 5.04 26.34 -0.17
C MET A 1 4.61 25.28 0.84
N VAL A 2 3.33 24.95 0.91
CA VAL A 2 2.82 23.91 1.84
C VAL A 2 3.26 22.54 1.32
N ASP A 3 3.79 21.68 2.19
CA ASP A 3 4.27 20.36 1.79
C ASP A 3 3.11 19.45 1.32
N PHE A 4 3.45 18.39 0.56
CA PHE A 4 2.48 17.45 0.00
C PHE A 4 1.53 16.86 1.06
N GLN A 5 2.06 16.43 2.20
CA GLN A 5 1.25 15.80 3.24
C GLN A 5 0.24 16.80 3.84
N SER A 6 0.67 18.04 4.05
CA SER A 6 -0.21 19.10 4.53
C SER A 6 -1.33 19.44 3.52
N ARG A 7 -1.03 19.46 2.21
CA ARG A 7 -2.06 19.64 1.17
C ARG A 7 -3.08 18.49 1.14
N VAL A 8 -2.61 17.24 1.17
CA VAL A 8 -3.48 16.05 1.27
C VAL A 8 -4.41 16.14 2.47
N LYS A 9 -3.89 16.52 3.65
CA LYS A 9 -4.69 16.67 4.87
C LYS A 9 -5.71 17.81 4.74
N GLY A 10 -5.34 18.94 4.15
CA GLY A 10 -6.28 20.04 3.90
C GLY A 10 -7.42 19.61 2.98
N HIS A 11 -7.08 19.06 1.82
CA HIS A 11 -8.03 18.54 0.84
C HIS A 11 -9.00 17.52 1.43
N LEU A 12 -8.50 16.55 2.19
CA LEU A 12 -9.35 15.53 2.80
C LEU A 12 -10.24 16.08 3.92
N GLY A 13 -9.81 17.14 4.60
CA GLY A 13 -10.67 17.90 5.51
C GLY A 13 -11.84 18.56 4.78
N ASP A 14 -11.55 19.21 3.64
CA ASP A 14 -12.58 19.80 2.78
C ASP A 14 -13.51 18.75 2.18
N TYR A 15 -12.97 17.61 1.73
CA TYR A 15 -13.75 16.46 1.26
C TYR A 15 -14.71 15.96 2.35
N LYS A 16 -14.23 15.80 3.58
CA LYS A 16 -15.05 15.39 4.72
C LYS A 16 -16.24 16.34 4.93
N LYS A 17 -15.98 17.65 4.91
CA LYS A 17 -16.97 18.67 5.19
C LYS A 17 -17.97 18.86 4.05
N ASN A 18 -17.48 18.89 2.81
CA ASN A 18 -18.26 19.29 1.64
C ASN A 18 -18.90 18.11 0.91
N THR A 19 -18.29 16.92 0.97
CA THR A 19 -18.79 15.71 0.31
C THR A 19 -19.47 14.78 1.30
N LEU A 20 -18.83 14.48 2.44
CA LEU A 20 -19.43 13.61 3.45
C LEU A 20 -20.39 14.33 4.40
N LEU A 21 -20.45 15.67 4.35
CA LEU A 21 -21.28 16.53 5.19
C LEU A 21 -21.02 16.35 6.70
N ILE A 22 -19.77 16.05 7.06
CA ILE A 22 -19.35 15.87 8.46
C ILE A 22 -18.47 17.05 8.86
N SER A 23 -18.98 17.87 9.76
CA SER A 23 -18.26 19.02 10.33
C SER A 23 -17.42 18.66 11.56
N GLN A 24 -17.79 17.60 12.29
CA GLN A 24 -17.09 17.20 13.52
C GLN A 24 -15.68 16.67 13.22
N PRO A 25 -14.62 17.20 13.87
CA PRO A 25 -13.28 16.65 13.75
C PRO A 25 -13.18 15.28 14.43
N GLY A 26 -12.32 14.43 13.89
CA GLY A 26 -11.92 13.18 14.55
C GLY A 26 -10.64 13.37 15.36
N THR A 27 -10.33 12.40 16.21
CA THR A 27 -9.28 12.56 17.22
C THR A 27 -8.10 11.61 17.02
N TYR A 28 -6.90 12.17 17.11
CA TYR A 28 -5.64 11.44 17.09
C TYR A 28 -5.08 11.34 18.51
N LEU A 29 -4.93 10.11 18.99
CA LEU A 29 -4.33 9.81 20.28
C LEU A 29 -2.84 9.53 20.11
N TYR A 30 -1.99 10.25 20.86
CA TYR A 30 -0.55 10.00 20.89
C TYR A 30 -0.03 9.94 22.33
N LYS A 31 1.05 9.19 22.52
CA LYS A 31 1.71 9.04 23.84
C LYS A 31 2.97 9.88 23.89
N LYS A 32 3.22 10.51 25.04
CA LYS A 32 4.51 11.13 25.39
C LYS A 32 4.85 10.69 26.81
N GLY A 33 5.76 9.72 26.93
CA GLY A 33 5.94 8.96 28.17
C GLY A 33 4.68 8.15 28.48
N ASP A 34 4.27 8.15 29.76
CA ASP A 34 3.07 7.45 30.22
C ASP A 34 1.77 8.24 30.03
N THR A 35 1.85 9.46 29.50
CA THR A 35 0.68 10.33 29.28
C THR A 35 0.15 10.18 27.86
N VAL A 36 -1.17 10.02 27.74
CA VAL A 36 -1.91 10.02 26.47
C VAL A 36 -2.45 11.43 26.23
N PHE A 37 -2.17 11.98 25.05
CA PHE A 37 -2.68 13.25 24.57
C PHE A 37 -3.64 13.02 23.41
N GLU A 38 -4.60 13.91 23.28
CA GLU A 38 -5.60 13.92 22.23
C GLU A 38 -5.47 15.19 21.41
N LYS A 39 -5.57 15.06 20.09
CA LYS A 39 -5.58 16.19 19.17
C LYS A 39 -6.60 15.99 18.07
N GLU A 40 -7.42 17.01 17.84
CA GLU A 40 -8.44 17.03 16.80
C GLU A 40 -7.86 17.40 15.43
N TYR A 41 -8.40 16.78 14.39
CA TYR A 41 -8.03 17.05 13.01
C TYR A 41 -9.23 16.94 12.06
N ASP A 42 -9.35 17.88 11.12
CA ASP A 42 -10.45 17.91 10.16
C ASP A 42 -10.43 16.77 9.15
N TYR A 43 -9.26 16.25 8.79
CA TYR A 43 -9.16 15.10 7.87
C TYR A 43 -9.38 13.74 8.56
N ILE A 44 -9.64 13.73 9.88
CA ILE A 44 -9.94 12.51 10.63
C ILE A 44 -11.46 12.45 10.82
N LEU A 45 -12.03 11.26 10.58
CA LEU A 45 -13.43 10.97 10.89
C LEU A 45 -13.58 10.67 12.39
N PRO A 46 -14.70 11.03 13.03
CA PRO A 46 -15.09 10.39 14.28
C PRO A 46 -15.04 8.86 14.17
N ARG A 47 -14.61 8.16 15.22
CA ARG A 47 -14.27 6.72 15.15
C ARG A 47 -15.46 5.85 14.76
N GLU A 48 -16.64 6.20 15.24
CA GLU A 48 -17.92 5.59 14.92
C GLU A 48 -18.31 5.75 13.45
N LEU A 49 -17.74 6.76 12.77
CA LEU A 49 -17.94 7.03 11.35
C LEU A 49 -16.81 6.47 10.47
N ALA A 50 -15.90 5.65 11.01
CA ALA A 50 -14.73 5.13 10.28
C ALA A 50 -15.08 4.47 8.93
N ASN A 51 -16.24 3.81 8.85
CA ASN A 51 -16.70 3.16 7.62
C ASN A 51 -16.94 4.15 6.46
N LEU A 52 -17.17 5.43 6.77
CA LEU A 52 -17.31 6.49 5.76
C LEU A 52 -15.98 6.81 5.07
N ASN A 53 -14.86 6.23 5.52
CA ASN A 53 -13.62 6.29 4.76
C ASN A 53 -13.65 5.43 3.48
N LEU A 54 -14.57 4.48 3.37
CA LEU A 54 -14.82 3.77 2.11
C LEU A 54 -15.75 4.58 1.21
N LEU A 55 -15.52 4.57 -0.10
CA LEU A 55 -16.38 5.26 -1.05
C LEU A 55 -17.75 4.57 -1.16
N GLU A 56 -18.81 5.37 -1.24
CA GLU A 56 -20.19 4.93 -1.02
C GLU A 56 -20.62 3.75 -1.91
N LYS A 57 -20.36 3.83 -3.23
CA LYS A 57 -20.88 2.90 -4.23
C LYS A 57 -20.63 1.42 -3.92
N TYR A 58 -19.45 1.07 -3.41
CA TYR A 58 -19.07 -0.31 -3.08
C TYR A 58 -18.83 -0.52 -1.58
N ARG A 59 -19.16 0.46 -0.73
CA ARG A 59 -18.92 0.38 0.72
C ARG A 59 -19.67 -0.77 1.36
N ASN A 60 -20.98 -0.90 1.08
CA ASN A 60 -21.80 -1.95 1.68
C ASN A 60 -21.39 -3.32 1.16
N ASP A 61 -21.18 -3.45 -0.17
CA ASP A 61 -20.66 -4.66 -0.79
C ASP A 61 -19.36 -5.13 -0.12
N PHE A 62 -18.41 -4.22 0.11
CA PHE A 62 -17.16 -4.58 0.80
C PHE A 62 -17.45 -5.08 2.21
N ASN A 63 -18.26 -4.36 2.98
CA ASN A 63 -18.56 -4.72 4.38
C ASN A 63 -19.29 -6.06 4.52
N GLU A 64 -20.04 -6.48 3.51
CA GLU A 64 -20.77 -7.75 3.47
C GLU A 64 -19.97 -8.88 2.83
N SER A 65 -18.74 -8.61 2.35
CA SER A 65 -17.91 -9.61 1.65
C SER A 65 -16.90 -10.31 2.56
N ASP A 66 -16.49 -11.51 2.16
CA ASP A 66 -15.44 -12.28 2.84
C ASP A 66 -14.10 -11.51 2.97
N TYR A 67 -13.84 -10.56 2.08
CA TYR A 67 -12.65 -9.70 2.15
C TYR A 67 -12.64 -8.85 3.42
N LYS A 68 -13.80 -8.41 3.90
CA LYS A 68 -13.95 -7.63 5.13
C LYS A 68 -13.74 -8.49 6.38
N GLU A 69 -14.11 -9.76 6.35
CA GLU A 69 -13.91 -10.69 7.47
C GLU A 69 -12.43 -11.06 7.65
N ASN A 70 -11.69 -11.13 6.54
CA ASN A 70 -10.29 -11.55 6.53
C ASN A 70 -9.28 -10.39 6.69
N ILE A 71 -9.74 -9.13 6.74
CA ILE A 71 -8.87 -7.96 6.90
C ILE A 71 -8.85 -7.46 8.35
N THR A 72 -7.65 -7.12 8.84
CA THR A 72 -7.48 -6.40 10.12
C THR A 72 -7.34 -4.91 9.86
N PHE A 73 -8.31 -4.12 10.31
CA PHE A 73 -8.21 -2.66 10.15
C PHE A 73 -7.11 -2.07 11.04
N HIS A 74 -6.30 -1.21 10.44
CA HIS A 74 -5.35 -0.41 11.18
C HIS A 74 -6.08 0.52 12.15
N LYS A 75 -5.52 0.77 13.33
CA LYS A 75 -6.12 1.66 14.36
C LYS A 75 -6.43 3.08 13.88
N TYR A 76 -5.81 3.50 12.77
CA TYR A 76 -5.98 4.80 12.12
C TYR A 76 -6.76 4.71 10.79
N PHE A 77 -7.52 3.63 10.57
CA PHE A 77 -8.37 3.50 9.38
C PHE A 77 -9.39 4.63 9.25
N HIS A 78 -9.82 5.25 10.35
CA HIS A 78 -10.71 6.42 10.37
C HIS A 78 -10.03 7.73 9.92
N HIS A 79 -8.73 7.74 9.67
CA HIS A 79 -8.06 8.89 9.06
C HIS A 79 -8.28 8.84 7.55
N LEU A 80 -8.79 9.91 6.94
CA LEU A 80 -9.13 9.88 5.50
C LEU A 80 -7.92 9.64 4.59
N ASN A 81 -6.70 9.89 5.08
CA ASN A 81 -5.44 9.62 4.39
C ASN A 81 -4.87 8.22 4.68
N SER A 82 -5.68 7.28 5.17
CA SER A 82 -5.28 5.89 5.43
C SER A 82 -4.95 5.15 4.12
N SER A 83 -3.71 4.68 3.98
CA SER A 83 -3.24 3.85 2.86
C SER A 83 -4.09 2.57 2.71
N GLN A 84 -4.57 1.99 3.81
CA GLN A 84 -5.48 0.84 3.80
C GLN A 84 -6.85 1.19 3.18
N ALA A 85 -7.39 2.38 3.45
CA ALA A 85 -8.63 2.83 2.81
C ALA A 85 -8.42 3.13 1.31
N VAL A 86 -7.29 3.73 0.94
CA VAL A 86 -6.91 3.92 -0.48
C VAL A 86 -6.84 2.56 -1.19
N CYS A 87 -6.20 1.57 -0.57
CA CYS A 87 -6.11 0.20 -1.07
C CYS A 87 -7.49 -0.40 -1.39
N ILE A 88 -8.36 -0.43 -0.39
CA ILE A 88 -9.70 -1.02 -0.51
C ILE A 88 -10.52 -0.26 -1.55
N ASN A 89 -10.53 1.07 -1.47
CA ASN A 89 -11.27 1.92 -2.39
C ASN A 89 -10.78 1.76 -3.84
N PHE A 90 -9.51 1.41 -4.07
CA PHE A 90 -9.03 1.16 -5.41
C PHE A 90 -9.32 -0.27 -5.90
N PHE A 91 -8.92 -1.30 -5.13
CA PHE A 91 -8.91 -2.67 -5.63
C PHE A 91 -10.26 -3.39 -5.50
N TYR A 92 -11.03 -3.14 -4.44
CA TYR A 92 -12.29 -3.86 -4.22
C TYR A 92 -13.32 -3.70 -5.36
N PRO A 93 -13.53 -2.50 -5.93
CA PRO A 93 -14.38 -2.34 -7.11
C PRO A 93 -13.94 -3.21 -8.30
N LEU A 94 -12.63 -3.38 -8.54
CA LEU A 94 -12.14 -4.27 -9.61
C LEU A 94 -12.38 -5.73 -9.30
N ILE A 95 -12.34 -6.12 -8.02
CA ILE A 95 -12.67 -7.48 -7.59
C ILE A 95 -14.15 -7.73 -7.84
N LYS A 96 -15.03 -6.86 -7.34
CA LYS A 96 -16.48 -6.98 -7.43
C LYS A 96 -16.97 -7.04 -8.87
N GLU A 97 -16.39 -6.22 -9.75
CA GLU A 97 -16.74 -6.12 -11.17
C GLU A 97 -15.93 -7.07 -12.08
N GLN A 98 -15.07 -7.91 -11.49
CA GLN A 98 -14.15 -8.81 -12.19
C GLN A 98 -13.32 -8.12 -13.29
N GLN A 99 -12.73 -6.96 -12.98
CA GLN A 99 -11.93 -6.11 -13.88
C GLN A 99 -10.43 -6.05 -13.55
N LEU A 100 -9.91 -6.90 -12.66
CA LEU A 100 -8.47 -6.96 -12.36
C LEU A 100 -7.61 -7.38 -13.57
N ASP A 101 -8.19 -7.96 -14.64
CA ASP A 101 -7.48 -8.19 -15.90
C ASP A 101 -6.95 -6.90 -16.53
N LYS A 102 -7.62 -5.76 -16.26
CA LYS A 102 -7.17 -4.44 -16.73
C LYS A 102 -5.90 -4.00 -16.01
N LEU A 103 -5.76 -4.32 -14.73
CA LEU A 103 -4.52 -4.07 -13.99
C LEU A 103 -3.35 -4.88 -14.57
N LEU A 104 -3.56 -6.15 -14.93
CA LEU A 104 -2.51 -6.96 -15.57
C LEU A 104 -2.02 -6.35 -16.90
N LYS A 105 -2.94 -5.80 -17.69
CA LYS A 105 -2.60 -5.08 -18.93
C LYS A 105 -1.73 -3.86 -18.67
N ILE A 106 -2.05 -3.06 -17.65
CA ILE A 106 -1.27 -1.88 -17.24
C ILE A 106 0.14 -2.30 -16.79
N LEU A 107 0.23 -3.37 -16.01
CA LEU A 107 1.50 -3.93 -15.54
C LEU A 107 2.28 -4.68 -16.63
N SER A 108 1.72 -4.82 -17.84
CA SER A 108 2.28 -5.62 -18.94
C SER A 108 2.55 -7.09 -18.56
N ILE A 109 1.72 -7.65 -17.67
CA ILE A 109 1.81 -9.05 -17.24
C ILE A 109 0.77 -9.87 -18.02
N LYS A 110 1.26 -10.88 -18.75
CA LYS A 110 0.41 -11.78 -19.55
C LYS A 110 0.03 -13.00 -18.72
N ASP A 111 -1.12 -12.93 -18.07
CA ASP A 111 -1.68 -14.02 -17.27
C ASP A 111 -3.20 -13.87 -17.12
N ILE A 112 -3.82 -14.78 -16.39
CA ILE A 112 -5.24 -14.73 -16.01
C ILE A 112 -5.39 -14.45 -14.52
N VAL A 113 -6.43 -13.71 -14.16
CA VAL A 113 -6.79 -13.48 -12.76
C VAL A 113 -7.63 -14.65 -12.26
N ASN A 114 -7.27 -15.23 -11.11
CA ASN A 114 -8.13 -16.13 -10.36
C ASN A 114 -8.89 -15.33 -9.28
N TYR A 115 -10.22 -15.25 -9.38
CA TYR A 115 -11.05 -14.49 -8.44
C TYR A 115 -11.40 -15.26 -7.16
N ASN A 116 -10.58 -16.23 -6.77
CA ASN A 116 -10.71 -16.90 -5.49
C ASN A 116 -10.21 -15.96 -4.37
N SER A 117 -10.95 -15.89 -3.26
CA SER A 117 -10.60 -15.09 -2.07
C SER A 117 -9.28 -15.48 -1.42
N ASP A 118 -8.77 -16.69 -1.64
CA ASP A 118 -7.44 -17.11 -1.17
C ASP A 118 -6.31 -16.55 -2.04
N ASP A 119 -6.62 -16.21 -3.29
CA ASP A 119 -5.67 -15.75 -4.30
C ASP A 119 -5.68 -14.23 -4.45
N ILE A 120 -6.72 -13.54 -3.96
CA ILE A 120 -6.80 -12.09 -3.91
C ILE A 120 -6.97 -11.68 -2.45
N VAL A 121 -5.97 -11.04 -1.85
CA VAL A 121 -5.93 -10.83 -0.40
C VAL A 121 -5.52 -9.41 -0.08
N PHE A 122 -6.29 -8.74 0.77
CA PHE A 122 -5.86 -7.50 1.44
C PHE A 122 -5.04 -7.83 2.68
N GLU A 123 -4.02 -7.02 3.00
CA GLU A 123 -3.16 -7.22 4.18
C GLU A 123 -2.52 -8.62 4.23
N LYS A 124 -1.89 -9.03 3.11
CA LYS A 124 -1.21 -10.32 3.03
C LYS A 124 0.06 -10.30 3.85
N LYS A 125 0.04 -11.05 4.95
CA LYS A 125 1.25 -11.33 5.76
C LYS A 125 2.23 -12.21 4.99
N SER A 126 3.50 -11.82 5.03
CA SER A 126 4.63 -12.58 4.52
C SER A 126 4.84 -13.89 5.28
N MET A 127 5.39 -14.88 4.58
CA MET A 127 5.79 -16.16 5.15
C MET A 127 7.30 -16.22 5.47
N LEU A 128 8.05 -15.15 5.18
CA LEU A 128 9.49 -15.11 5.47
C LEU A 128 9.75 -14.97 6.97
N GLU A 129 8.99 -14.12 7.67
CA GLU A 129 9.12 -13.97 9.12
C GLU A 129 8.30 -15.01 9.90
N LYS A 130 8.85 -15.42 11.04
CA LYS A 130 8.21 -16.39 11.96
C LYS A 130 6.91 -15.86 12.54
N GLU A 131 6.04 -16.75 13.01
CA GLU A 131 4.72 -16.37 13.53
C GLU A 131 4.76 -15.39 14.71
N ASN A 132 5.76 -15.50 15.57
CA ASN A 132 5.95 -14.61 16.72
C ASN A 132 6.71 -13.31 16.39
N GLU A 133 7.07 -13.10 15.12
CA GLU A 133 7.76 -11.89 14.67
C GLU A 133 6.79 -10.95 13.94
N ARG A 134 7.07 -9.65 13.99
CA ARG A 134 6.35 -8.70 13.13
C ARG A 134 6.60 -9.03 11.66
N LYS A 135 5.57 -9.52 10.97
CA LYS A 135 5.64 -9.91 9.56
C LYS A 135 5.65 -8.72 8.61
N THR A 136 6.18 -8.92 7.41
CA THR A 136 5.95 -7.98 6.30
C THR A 136 4.49 -8.14 5.91
N ASN A 137 3.82 -7.04 5.61
CA ASN A 137 2.40 -7.05 5.32
C ASN A 137 2.18 -6.23 4.06
N PHE A 138 1.77 -6.91 2.99
CA PHE A 138 1.47 -6.29 1.71
C PHE A 138 0.02 -5.80 1.74
N ASP A 139 -0.20 -4.52 1.42
CA ASP A 139 -1.54 -3.93 1.45
C ASP A 139 -2.51 -4.67 0.53
N PHE A 140 -2.00 -5.20 -0.60
CA PHE A 140 -2.74 -6.04 -1.52
C PHE A 140 -1.85 -7.14 -2.13
N PHE A 141 -2.44 -8.30 -2.39
CA PHE A 141 -1.76 -9.46 -2.96
C PHE A 141 -2.65 -10.15 -3.97
N MET A 142 -2.04 -10.61 -5.07
CA MET A 142 -2.70 -11.47 -6.04
C MET A 142 -1.83 -12.66 -6.42
N LYS A 143 -2.42 -13.85 -6.50
CA LYS A 143 -1.85 -15.02 -7.19
C LYS A 143 -2.61 -15.25 -8.49
N LEU A 144 -1.89 -15.29 -9.60
CA LEU A 144 -2.44 -15.46 -10.95
C LEU A 144 -2.62 -16.94 -11.27
N GLY A 145 -3.32 -17.24 -12.38
CA GLY A 145 -3.61 -18.62 -12.79
C GLY A 145 -2.36 -19.47 -13.03
N SER A 146 -1.25 -18.87 -13.47
CA SER A 146 0.03 -19.57 -13.62
C SER A 146 0.77 -19.85 -12.29
N GLY A 147 0.33 -19.25 -11.18
CA GLY A 147 1.03 -19.24 -9.89
C GLY A 147 1.88 -18.00 -9.64
N VAL A 148 2.01 -17.10 -10.63
CA VAL A 148 2.71 -15.81 -10.46
C VAL A 148 2.09 -15.00 -9.32
N LYS A 149 2.95 -14.42 -8.47
CA LYS A 149 2.57 -13.65 -7.29
C LYS A 149 2.82 -12.17 -7.51
N LEU A 150 1.84 -11.34 -7.17
CA LEU A 150 1.93 -9.88 -7.23
C LEU A 150 1.77 -9.33 -5.81
N HIS A 151 2.83 -8.70 -5.30
CA HIS A 151 2.90 -8.13 -3.96
C HIS A 151 2.83 -6.60 -4.03
N PHE A 152 1.73 -6.00 -3.57
CA PHE A 152 1.54 -4.55 -3.61
C PHE A 152 1.81 -3.92 -2.24
N GLU A 153 2.63 -2.87 -2.25
CA GLU A 153 2.82 -1.96 -1.11
C GLU A 153 2.35 -0.57 -1.52
N ILE A 154 1.48 0.00 -0.71
CA ILE A 154 0.90 1.32 -0.91
C ILE A 154 1.61 2.31 0.03
N LYS A 155 1.95 3.44 -0.57
CA LYS A 155 2.36 4.65 0.15
C LYS A 155 1.45 5.75 -0.36
N TYR A 156 0.70 6.39 0.50
CA TYR A 156 -0.13 7.52 0.13
C TYR A 156 0.48 8.82 0.63
N SER A 157 0.42 9.06 1.95
CA SER A 157 0.85 10.33 2.56
C SER A 157 2.05 10.20 3.51
N GLU A 158 2.66 9.01 3.56
CA GLU A 158 3.93 8.75 4.24
C GLU A 158 5.06 9.56 3.59
N THR A 159 5.96 10.10 4.40
CA THR A 159 7.04 10.97 3.91
C THR A 159 8.29 10.21 3.47
N GLU A 160 8.50 9.00 3.97
CA GLU A 160 9.68 8.18 3.68
C GLU A 160 9.42 6.71 4.01
N PHE A 161 10.26 5.82 3.50
CA PHE A 161 10.27 4.43 3.93
C PHE A 161 10.84 4.29 5.35
N GLY A 162 10.25 3.37 6.12
CA GLY A 162 10.69 3.06 7.47
C GLY A 162 12.09 2.45 7.49
N LYS A 163 12.99 3.12 8.23
CA LYS A 163 14.35 2.66 8.55
C LYS A 163 14.37 2.09 9.95
N GLN A 164 15.35 1.25 10.28
CA GLN A 164 15.52 0.72 11.63
C GLN A 164 16.88 1.05 12.21
N LYS A 165 16.92 1.16 13.54
CA LYS A 165 18.16 1.32 14.28
C LYS A 165 18.82 -0.04 14.46
N GLU A 166 20.13 -0.01 14.65
CA GLU A 166 20.92 -1.16 15.08
C GLU A 166 20.71 -1.39 16.59
N ASP A 167 19.55 -1.92 16.95
CA ASP A 167 19.29 -2.41 18.30
C ASP A 167 19.31 -3.95 18.34
N PRO A 168 19.49 -4.55 19.54
CA PRO A 168 19.64 -6.01 19.66
C PRO A 168 18.49 -6.83 19.07
N GLU A 169 17.25 -6.28 19.06
CA GLU A 169 16.10 -6.98 18.49
C GLU A 169 16.22 -7.05 16.95
N HIS A 170 16.53 -5.93 16.32
CA HIS A 170 16.66 -5.83 14.86
C HIS A 170 17.87 -6.58 14.33
N ILE A 171 19.00 -6.53 15.03
CA ILE A 171 20.21 -7.31 14.68
C ILE A 171 19.88 -8.81 14.71
N ARG A 172 19.30 -9.28 15.82
CA ARG A 172 18.91 -10.69 15.96
C ARG A 172 17.92 -11.13 14.87
N LYS A 173 16.97 -10.27 14.52
CA LYS A 173 16.00 -10.57 13.45
C LYS A 173 16.66 -10.61 12.08
N PHE A 174 17.58 -9.70 11.79
CA PHE A 174 18.38 -9.75 10.57
C PHE A 174 19.14 -11.07 10.46
N GLU A 175 19.95 -11.41 11.47
CA GLU A 175 20.79 -12.61 11.45
C GLU A 175 19.98 -13.90 11.33
N LYS A 176 18.85 -14.01 12.03
CA LYS A 176 18.07 -15.25 12.12
C LYS A 176 17.03 -15.43 11.02
N THR A 177 16.49 -14.33 10.49
CA THR A 177 15.35 -14.36 9.57
C THR A 177 15.77 -13.91 8.17
N TYR A 178 16.41 -12.75 8.04
CA TYR A 178 16.65 -12.15 6.73
C TYR A 178 17.98 -12.57 6.10
N PHE A 179 19.08 -12.63 6.86
CA PHE A 179 20.40 -12.95 6.33
C PHE A 179 20.48 -14.33 5.63
N PRO A 180 19.85 -15.41 6.15
CA PRO A 180 19.86 -16.70 5.48
C PRO A 180 19.22 -16.68 4.09
N ILE A 181 18.25 -15.78 3.86
CA ILE A 181 17.58 -15.57 2.57
C ILE A 181 18.41 -14.62 1.71
N LEU A 182 18.84 -13.50 2.31
CA LEU A 182 19.52 -12.40 1.64
C LEU A 182 20.86 -12.84 1.02
N LYS A 183 21.64 -13.66 1.72
CA LYS A 183 23.00 -14.05 1.28
C LYS A 183 23.00 -14.71 -0.11
N ASP A 184 21.97 -15.51 -0.40
CA ASP A 184 21.83 -16.23 -1.67
C ASP A 184 20.76 -15.61 -2.59
N HIS A 185 20.19 -14.45 -2.23
CA HIS A 185 19.09 -13.86 -2.99
C HIS A 185 19.57 -13.34 -4.36
N PRO A 186 19.06 -13.86 -5.49
CA PRO A 186 19.61 -13.56 -6.81
C PRO A 186 19.29 -12.14 -7.29
N ALA A 187 18.23 -11.53 -6.77
CA ALA A 187 17.81 -10.18 -7.15
C ALA A 187 18.60 -9.05 -6.45
N ILE A 188 19.31 -9.33 -5.36
CA ILE A 188 19.97 -8.31 -4.55
C ILE A 188 21.47 -8.32 -4.83
N LYS A 189 22.05 -7.15 -5.13
CA LYS A 189 23.49 -7.00 -5.34
C LYS A 189 24.28 -7.32 -4.08
N GLU A 190 25.48 -7.87 -4.27
CA GLU A 190 26.33 -8.34 -3.16
C GLU A 190 26.65 -7.25 -2.11
N ASP A 191 26.95 -6.03 -2.57
CA ASP A 191 27.25 -4.88 -1.69
C ASP A 191 26.08 -4.49 -0.76
N TYR A 192 24.87 -4.97 -1.05
CA TYR A 192 23.64 -4.70 -0.29
C TYR A 192 23.25 -5.85 0.65
N LYS A 193 24.04 -6.93 0.72
CA LYS A 193 23.78 -8.11 1.55
C LYS A 193 24.43 -8.04 2.93
N ASN A 194 24.37 -6.88 3.58
CA ASN A 194 24.91 -6.67 4.92
C ASN A 194 23.89 -5.98 5.86
N LEU A 195 24.14 -6.09 7.16
CA LEU A 195 23.25 -5.60 8.22
C LEU A 195 22.97 -4.10 8.11
N GLU A 196 24.01 -3.28 8.00
CA GLU A 196 23.90 -1.82 7.99
C GLU A 196 23.01 -1.35 6.84
N VAL A 197 23.31 -1.83 5.62
CA VAL A 197 22.56 -1.48 4.42
C VAL A 197 21.13 -2.01 4.49
N PHE A 198 20.93 -3.20 5.05
CA PHE A 198 19.60 -3.77 5.23
C PHE A 198 18.74 -2.91 6.17
N LEU A 199 19.26 -2.52 7.34
CA LEU A 199 18.52 -1.73 8.33
C LEU A 199 18.25 -0.29 7.86
N ARG A 200 19.20 0.30 7.11
CA ARG A 200 19.01 1.60 6.46
C ARG A 200 17.90 1.60 5.42
N ASN A 201 17.62 0.45 4.82
CA ASN A 201 16.57 0.25 3.80
C ASN A 201 15.46 -0.70 4.29
N TYR A 202 15.25 -0.82 5.60
CA TYR A 202 14.52 -1.94 6.21
C TYR A 202 13.17 -2.27 5.56
N GLN A 203 12.29 -1.27 5.39
CA GLN A 203 10.98 -1.51 4.79
C GLN A 203 11.08 -1.91 3.31
N ALA A 204 11.96 -1.28 2.53
CA ALA A 204 12.15 -1.60 1.12
C ALA A 204 12.77 -3.00 0.97
N MET A 205 13.84 -3.31 1.71
CA MET A 205 14.51 -4.61 1.65
C MET A 205 13.59 -5.77 1.99
N ARG A 206 12.76 -5.63 3.02
CA ARG A 206 11.78 -6.65 3.39
C ARG A 206 10.77 -6.94 2.28
N ASN A 207 10.39 -5.92 1.52
CA ASN A 207 9.57 -6.09 0.32
C ASN A 207 10.38 -6.76 -0.81
N LEU A 208 11.59 -6.28 -1.11
CA LEU A 208 12.42 -6.77 -2.22
C LEU A 208 12.85 -8.23 -2.07
N LEU A 209 12.93 -8.78 -0.85
CA LEU A 209 13.15 -10.21 -0.60
C LEU A 209 12.05 -11.13 -1.15
N HIS A 210 10.94 -10.57 -1.63
CA HIS A 210 9.86 -11.31 -2.28
C HIS A 210 9.97 -11.36 -3.81
N ILE A 211 11.00 -10.74 -4.40
CA ILE A 211 11.24 -10.81 -5.84
C ILE A 211 11.79 -12.19 -6.20
N ALA A 212 11.13 -12.88 -7.14
CA ALA A 212 11.52 -14.17 -7.67
C ALA A 212 11.08 -14.31 -9.13
N GLU A 213 11.44 -15.39 -9.81
CA GLU A 213 11.05 -15.58 -11.22
C GLU A 213 9.53 -15.54 -11.41
N ASP A 214 8.80 -16.09 -10.44
CA ASP A 214 7.35 -16.15 -10.35
C ASP A 214 6.74 -15.03 -9.48
N SER A 215 7.48 -13.99 -9.12
CA SER A 215 6.99 -12.99 -8.16
C SER A 215 7.41 -11.56 -8.49
N TYR A 216 6.48 -10.64 -8.32
CA TYR A 216 6.65 -9.20 -8.52
C TYR A 216 6.35 -8.44 -7.24
N VAL A 217 7.10 -7.36 -7.02
CA VAL A 217 6.82 -6.35 -6.00
C VAL A 217 6.40 -5.08 -6.71
N ILE A 218 5.27 -4.49 -6.30
CA ILE A 218 4.68 -3.31 -6.92
C ILE A 218 4.49 -2.24 -5.84
N PHE A 219 5.12 -1.09 -6.04
CA PHE A 219 4.91 0.07 -5.18
C PHE A 219 3.99 1.07 -5.86
N LEU A 220 2.95 1.50 -5.14
CA LEU A 220 1.98 2.52 -5.56
C LEU A 220 2.10 3.75 -4.67
N TYR A 221 2.33 4.92 -5.29
CA TYR A 221 2.45 6.19 -4.58
C TYR A 221 2.00 7.41 -5.41
N PRO A 222 1.59 8.53 -4.80
CA PRO A 222 1.26 9.74 -5.55
C PRO A 222 2.49 10.34 -6.27
N ASN A 223 2.29 10.91 -7.46
CA ASN A 223 3.33 11.59 -8.23
C ASN A 223 4.07 12.66 -7.40
N GLU A 224 3.33 13.38 -6.57
CA GLU A 224 3.83 14.46 -5.73
C GLU A 224 4.56 13.99 -4.45
N ASN A 225 4.52 12.70 -4.13
CA ASN A 225 5.27 12.13 -3.02
C ASN A 225 6.74 11.86 -3.44
N ILE A 226 7.46 12.95 -3.72
CA ILE A 226 8.79 12.95 -4.34
C ILE A 226 9.78 12.09 -3.56
N LYS A 227 9.79 12.19 -2.22
CA LYS A 227 10.77 11.47 -1.39
C LYS A 227 10.57 9.95 -1.46
N ILE A 228 9.32 9.46 -1.41
CA ILE A 228 9.03 8.04 -1.60
C ILE A 228 9.46 7.58 -3.00
N ARG A 229 9.16 8.38 -4.03
CA ARG A 229 9.54 8.09 -5.41
C ARG A 229 11.06 7.98 -5.56
N GLU A 230 11.82 8.92 -5.01
CA GLU A 230 13.27 8.92 -5.04
C GLU A 230 13.86 7.71 -4.33
N GLU A 231 13.39 7.39 -3.11
CA GLU A 231 13.86 6.22 -2.36
C GLU A 231 13.52 4.91 -3.10
N ALA A 232 12.35 4.80 -3.73
CA ALA A 232 11.97 3.62 -4.51
C ALA A 232 12.80 3.47 -5.81
N LEU A 233 13.06 4.57 -6.51
CA LEU A 233 13.92 4.59 -7.70
C LEU A 233 15.37 4.26 -7.35
N ALA A 234 15.88 4.80 -6.23
CA ALA A 234 17.19 4.47 -5.71
C ALA A 234 17.27 2.97 -5.37
N ALA A 235 16.29 2.43 -4.63
CA ALA A 235 16.22 1.00 -4.33
C ALA A 235 16.28 0.14 -5.61
N ARG A 236 15.46 0.46 -6.62
CA ARG A 236 15.47 -0.27 -7.91
C ARG A 236 16.81 -0.17 -8.65
N LYS A 237 17.46 1.00 -8.63
CA LYS A 237 18.72 1.23 -9.36
C LYS A 237 19.92 0.59 -8.65
N GLU A 238 19.97 0.77 -7.34
CA GLU A 238 21.14 0.55 -6.50
C GLU A 238 21.14 -0.83 -5.88
N ILE A 239 20.01 -1.29 -5.33
CA ILE A 239 19.90 -2.56 -4.60
C ILE A 239 19.74 -3.74 -5.55
N LEU A 240 18.94 -3.58 -6.62
CA LEU A 240 18.58 -4.70 -7.49
C LEU A 240 19.61 -4.97 -8.59
N GLU A 241 19.89 -6.26 -8.78
CA GLU A 241 20.61 -6.77 -9.94
C GLU A 241 19.86 -6.45 -11.25
N ASN A 242 20.60 -6.18 -12.32
CA ASN A 242 20.02 -5.66 -13.57
C ASN A 242 18.91 -6.56 -14.15
N GLY A 243 19.08 -7.89 -14.09
CA GLY A 243 18.11 -8.86 -14.59
C GLY A 243 16.78 -8.93 -13.81
N TRP A 244 16.70 -8.25 -12.66
CA TRP A 244 15.56 -8.34 -11.75
C TRP A 244 14.79 -7.02 -11.60
N LYS A 245 15.25 -5.93 -12.23
CA LYS A 245 14.65 -4.60 -12.07
C LYS A 245 13.20 -4.53 -12.54
N ASP A 246 12.83 -5.30 -13.56
CA ASP A 246 11.47 -5.35 -14.10
C ASP A 246 10.49 -6.14 -13.19
N LYS A 247 11.00 -6.87 -12.20
CA LYS A 247 10.19 -7.50 -11.14
C LYS A 247 9.83 -6.51 -10.02
N PHE A 248 10.46 -5.34 -9.99
CA PHE A 248 10.11 -4.25 -9.08
C PHE A 248 9.42 -3.10 -9.85
N ILE A 249 8.10 -3.15 -9.87
CA ILE A 249 7.28 -2.21 -10.61
C ILE A 249 6.97 -1.01 -9.72
N LEU A 250 7.25 0.19 -10.25
CA LEU A 250 6.95 1.45 -9.60
C LEU A 250 5.89 2.15 -10.43
N LEU A 251 4.74 2.43 -9.82
CA LEU A 251 3.64 3.12 -10.48
C LEU A 251 3.11 4.23 -9.58
N THR A 252 2.55 5.25 -10.22
CA THR A 252 1.85 6.30 -9.50
C THR A 252 0.35 6.12 -9.56
N TRP A 253 -0.36 6.61 -8.54
CA TRP A 253 -1.81 6.50 -8.49
C TRP A 253 -2.47 7.22 -9.67
N GLU A 254 -1.93 8.37 -10.03
CA GLU A 254 -2.41 9.20 -11.13
C GLU A 254 -2.28 8.45 -12.46
N ASP A 255 -1.12 7.87 -12.74
CA ASP A 255 -0.88 7.10 -13.97
C ASP A 255 -1.73 5.83 -14.00
N LEU A 256 -1.85 5.13 -12.87
CA LEU A 256 -2.63 3.91 -12.75
C LEU A 256 -4.12 4.17 -12.97
N VAL A 257 -4.70 5.18 -12.32
CA VAL A 257 -6.12 5.52 -12.51
C VAL A 257 -6.37 6.05 -13.92
N HIS A 258 -5.46 6.86 -14.47
CA HIS A 258 -5.58 7.34 -15.84
C HIS A 258 -5.64 6.17 -16.85
N GLN A 259 -4.65 5.27 -16.81
CA GLN A 259 -4.61 4.11 -17.70
C GLN A 259 -5.81 3.18 -17.50
N LEU A 260 -6.22 2.95 -16.25
CA LEU A 260 -7.41 2.17 -15.94
C LEU A 260 -8.67 2.79 -16.55
N SER A 261 -8.84 4.11 -16.44
CA SER A 261 -10.01 4.81 -16.97
C SER A 261 -10.19 4.66 -18.49
N VAL A 262 -9.08 4.55 -19.23
CA VAL A 262 -9.06 4.31 -20.68
C VAL A 262 -9.47 2.87 -21.02
N LEU A 263 -9.17 1.92 -20.14
CA LEU A 263 -9.44 0.49 -20.33
C LEU A 263 -10.85 0.07 -19.86
N LEU A 264 -11.45 0.83 -18.95
CA LEU A 264 -12.78 0.56 -18.42
C LEU A 264 -13.87 0.90 -19.43
N LYS A 265 -14.93 0.09 -19.44
CA LYS A 265 -16.13 0.30 -20.29
C LYS A 265 -17.38 0.63 -19.49
N SER A 266 -17.44 0.19 -18.23
CA SER A 266 -18.58 0.47 -17.34
C SER A 266 -18.60 1.93 -16.94
N LYS A 267 -19.66 2.65 -17.31
CA LYS A 267 -19.85 4.06 -16.91
C LYS A 267 -19.87 4.22 -15.39
N GLU A 268 -20.43 3.25 -14.68
CA GLU A 268 -20.50 3.28 -13.22
C GLU A 268 -19.11 3.17 -12.59
N LEU A 269 -18.30 2.21 -13.05
CA LEU A 269 -16.95 2.03 -12.54
C LEU A 269 -16.03 3.20 -12.93
N ILE A 270 -16.20 3.76 -14.13
CA ILE A 270 -15.52 5.00 -14.53
C ILE A 270 -15.87 6.15 -13.59
N ASN A 271 -17.16 6.35 -13.30
CA ASN A 271 -17.60 7.41 -12.38
C ASN A 271 -17.09 7.17 -10.95
N TYR A 272 -17.02 5.92 -10.51
CA TYR A 272 -16.42 5.56 -9.24
C TYR A 272 -14.95 6.00 -9.16
N TYR A 273 -14.14 5.73 -10.20
CA TYR A 273 -12.74 6.16 -10.21
C TYR A 273 -12.55 7.67 -10.38
N LYS A 274 -13.54 8.39 -10.92
CA LYS A 274 -13.55 9.85 -10.85
C LYS A 274 -13.73 10.33 -9.40
N GLU A 275 -14.60 9.69 -8.63
CA GLU A 275 -14.75 10.00 -7.21
C GLU A 275 -13.51 9.60 -6.39
N PHE A 276 -12.85 8.49 -6.76
CA PHE A 276 -11.54 8.13 -6.21
C PHE A 276 -10.50 9.22 -6.46
N ASN A 277 -10.39 9.74 -7.69
CA ASN A 277 -9.51 10.87 -8.01
C ASN A 277 -9.87 12.11 -7.21
N ARG A 278 -11.16 12.49 -7.19
CA ARG A 278 -11.63 13.64 -6.42
C ARG A 278 -11.27 13.54 -4.94
N LYS A 279 -11.35 12.34 -4.36
CA LYS A 279 -11.01 12.13 -2.95
C LYS A 279 -9.50 12.16 -2.72
N TYR A 280 -8.69 11.53 -3.56
CA TYR A 280 -7.30 11.22 -3.24
C TYR A 280 -6.24 11.96 -4.04
N LEU A 281 -6.52 12.40 -5.27
CA LEU A 281 -5.53 12.87 -6.24
C LEU A 281 -5.75 14.31 -6.72
N ASP A 282 -6.99 14.82 -6.69
CA ASP A 282 -7.32 16.20 -7.11
C ASP A 282 -7.04 17.21 -5.96
N LEU A 283 -5.76 17.38 -5.62
CA LEU A 283 -5.26 18.21 -4.50
C LEU A 283 -5.18 19.72 -4.78
#